data_AF-A0A943GNK8-F1
#
_entry.id   AF-A0A943GNK8-F1
#
_cell.length_a   1.000
_cell.length_b   1.000
_cell.length_c   1.000
_cell.angle_alpha   90.00
_cell.angle_beta   90.00
_cell.angle_gamma   90.00
#
_symmetry.space_group_name_H-M   'P 1'
#
loop_
_entity.id
_entity.type
_entity.pdbx_description
1 polymer ?
#
loop_
_entity_poly.entity_id
_entity_poly.type
_entity_poly.pdbx_seq_one_letter_code
_entity_poly.pdbx_strand_id
1 'polypeptide(L)'
;MRALVTGVKGQLGHDVMNELVKRGYEGVGVDVEEMDITDAAAVDHVIREAKVDSVVHCAAWTAVDAAEDNEEMCRKVNAEGTENIAKVCKALDIPM
;
A
#
# COMPACT_ATOMS: atom_id res chain seq x y z
N MET A 1 -17.87 0.34 -3.80
CA MET A 1 -16.62 -0.11 -3.17
C MET A 1 -15.58 0.96 -3.40
N ARG A 2 -14.86 1.31 -2.35
CA ARG A 2 -13.77 2.27 -2.35
C ARG A 2 -12.50 1.57 -1.85
N ALA A 3 -11.46 1.51 -2.66
CA ALA A 3 -10.23 0.78 -2.34
C ALA A 3 -9.05 1.74 -2.23
N LEU A 4 -8.21 1.58 -1.21
CA LEU A 4 -6.90 2.24 -1.15
C LEU A 4 -5.87 1.40 -1.90
N VAL A 5 -5.06 2.01 -2.76
CA VAL A 5 -4.03 1.32 -3.55
C VAL A 5 -2.66 1.92 -3.22
N THR A 6 -1.78 1.14 -2.60
CA THR A 6 -0.41 1.60 -2.27
C THR A 6 0.54 1.38 -3.43
N GLY A 7 1.58 2.21 -3.60
CA GLY A 7 2.53 2.05 -4.69
C GLY A 7 1.89 2.35 -6.04
N VAL A 8 1.00 3.35 -6.05
CA VAL A 8 0.15 3.67 -7.21
C VAL A 8 0.95 4.13 -8.43
N LYS A 9 2.18 4.64 -8.24
CA LYS A 9 3.06 5.03 -9.34
C LYS A 9 3.78 3.81 -9.97
N GLY A 10 3.69 2.64 -9.35
CA GLY A 10 4.18 1.37 -9.91
C GLY A 10 3.24 0.76 -10.97
N GLN A 11 3.73 -0.25 -11.69
CA GLN A 11 3.01 -0.88 -12.81
C GLN A 11 1.62 -1.40 -12.40
N LEU A 12 1.57 -2.27 -11.39
CA LEU A 12 0.32 -2.87 -10.95
C LEU A 12 -0.59 -1.84 -10.26
N GLY A 13 -0.04 -0.94 -9.43
CA GLY A 13 -0.82 0.09 -8.75
C GLY A 13 -1.58 0.99 -9.74
N HIS A 14 -0.92 1.40 -10.82
CA HIS A 14 -1.54 2.18 -11.90
C HIS A 14 -2.67 1.41 -12.59
N ASP A 15 -2.43 0.15 -12.96
CA ASP A 15 -3.42 -0.68 -13.64
C ASP A 15 -4.63 -1.00 -12.77
N VAL A 16 -4.43 -1.23 -11.47
CA VAL A 16 -5.52 -1.43 -10.50
C VAL A 16 -6.41 -0.19 -10.44
N MET A 17 -5.84 1.01 -10.37
CA MET A 17 -6.63 2.26 -10.37
C MET A 17 -7.47 2.40 -11.64
N ASN A 18 -6.88 2.12 -12.81
CA ASN A 18 -7.59 2.13 -14.08
C ASN A 18 -8.73 1.11 -14.10
N GLU A 19 -8.52 -0.09 -13.56
CA GLU A 19 -9.53 -1.14 -13.51
C GLU A 19 -10.66 -0.84 -12.53
N LEU A 20 -10.37 -0.24 -11.36
CA LEU A 20 -11.39 0.24 -10.42
C LEU A 20 -12.32 1.24 -11.09
N VAL A 21 -11.76 2.23 -11.80
CA VAL A 21 -12.54 3.24 -12.54
C VAL A 21 -13.40 2.58 -13.63
N LYS A 22 -12.85 1.65 -14.43
CA LYS A 22 -13.60 0.92 -15.47
C LYS A 22 -14.80 0.16 -14.90
N ARG A 23 -14.69 -0.33 -13.67
CA ARG A 23 -15.76 -1.07 -12.96
C ARG A 23 -16.73 -0.17 -12.19
N GLY A 24 -16.53 1.16 -12.21
CA GLY A 24 -17.35 2.11 -11.46
C GLY A 24 -17.08 2.11 -9.95
N TYR A 25 -15.90 1.65 -9.53
CA TYR A 25 -15.42 1.74 -8.15
C TYR A 25 -14.57 2.99 -7.96
N GLU A 26 -14.44 3.43 -6.71
CA GLU A 26 -13.57 4.55 -6.35
C GLU A 26 -12.21 4.02 -5.87
N GLY A 27 -11.13 4.59 -6.37
CA GLY A 27 -9.76 4.29 -5.94
C GLY A 27 -9.15 5.47 -5.21
N VAL A 28 -8.45 5.20 -4.11
CA VAL A 28 -7.57 6.15 -3.41
C VAL A 28 -6.14 5.68 -3.58
N GLY A 29 -5.43 6.27 -4.54
CA GLY A 29 -4.04 5.93 -4.83
C GLY A 29 -3.07 6.68 -3.92
N VAL A 30 -2.11 5.97 -3.33
CA VAL A 30 -1.01 6.56 -2.55
C VAL A 30 0.33 5.96 -2.95
N ASP A 31 1.40 6.75 -2.86
CA ASP A 31 2.78 6.33 -3.01
C ASP A 31 3.62 6.79 -1.80
N VAL A 32 4.93 6.61 -1.84
CA VAL A 32 5.84 6.85 -0.70
C VAL A 32 5.78 8.29 -0.16
N GLU A 33 5.44 9.27 -1.01
CA GLU A 33 5.32 10.67 -0.62
C GLU A 33 4.06 10.95 0.20
N GLU A 34 2.97 10.22 -0.07
CA GLU A 34 1.70 10.35 0.64
C GLU A 34 1.60 9.41 1.84
N MET A 35 2.17 8.21 1.73
CA MET A 35 2.14 7.17 2.75
C MET A 35 3.36 6.25 2.63
N ASP A 36 4.47 6.61 3.28
CA ASP A 36 5.60 5.69 3.46
C ASP A 36 5.15 4.50 4.32
N ILE A 37 5.10 3.32 3.69
CA ILE A 37 4.61 2.10 4.36
C ILE A 37 5.50 1.68 5.54
N THR A 38 6.74 2.16 5.60
CA THR A 38 7.69 1.88 6.67
C THR A 38 7.45 2.74 7.92
N ASP A 39 6.64 3.79 7.82
CA ASP A 39 6.17 4.60 8.93
C ASP A 39 4.76 4.14 9.38
N ALA A 40 4.73 3.40 10.48
CA ALA A 40 3.48 2.87 11.04
C ALA A 40 2.45 3.96 11.40
N ALA A 41 2.90 5.16 11.79
CA ALA A 41 2.01 6.26 12.14
C ALA A 41 1.38 6.88 10.89
N ALA A 42 2.17 7.05 9.83
CA ALA A 42 1.66 7.49 8.53
C ALA A 42 0.63 6.50 7.97
N VAL A 43 0.93 5.20 8.02
CA VAL A 43 0.03 4.13 7.57
C VAL A 43 -1.30 4.15 8.34
N ASP A 44 -1.26 4.21 9.68
CA ASP A 44 -2.47 4.25 10.50
C ASP A 44 -3.32 5.50 10.19
N HIS A 45 -2.68 6.67 10.10
CA HIS A 45 -3.35 7.92 9.80
C HIS A 45 -4.04 7.88 8.43
N VAL A 46 -3.30 7.58 7.37
CA VAL A 46 -3.82 7.65 6.00
C VAL A 46 -4.93 6.64 5.77
N ILE A 47 -4.78 5.38 6.20
CA ILE A 47 -5.81 4.35 6.00
C ILE A 47 -7.10 4.71 6.76
N ARG A 48 -7.00 5.22 8.00
CA ARG A 48 -8.18 5.63 8.78
C ARG A 48 -8.89 6.84 8.19
N GLU A 49 -8.14 7.84 7.73
CA GLU A 49 -8.72 9.03 7.10
C GLU A 49 -9.35 8.71 5.73
N ALA A 50 -8.74 7.77 5.00
CA ALA A 50 -9.20 7.40 3.68
C ALA A 50 -10.59 6.75 3.69
N LYS A 51 -11.07 6.18 4.81
CA LYS A 51 -12.42 5.57 4.94
C LYS A 51 -12.74 4.64 3.75
N VAL A 52 -11.88 3.66 3.53
CA VAL A 52 -11.97 2.69 2.43
C VAL A 52 -12.57 1.37 2.89
N ASP A 53 -13.14 0.63 1.94
CA ASP A 53 -13.71 -0.71 2.16
C ASP A 53 -12.66 -1.81 2.07
N SER A 54 -11.54 -1.56 1.40
CA SER A 54 -10.45 -2.51 1.20
C SER A 54 -9.12 -1.81 0.89
N VAL A 55 -8.02 -2.55 1.00
CA VAL A 55 -6.68 -2.13 0.57
C VAL A 55 -6.18 -3.08 -0.53
N VAL A 56 -5.49 -2.55 -1.54
CA VAL A 56 -4.72 -3.32 -2.53
C VAL A 56 -3.26 -2.89 -2.41
N HIS A 57 -2.42 -3.75 -1.86
CA HIS A 57 -1.04 -3.41 -1.53
C HIS A 57 -0.07 -3.75 -2.67
N CYS A 58 0.31 -2.73 -3.46
CA CYS A 58 1.27 -2.89 -4.57
C CYS A 58 2.65 -2.27 -4.29
N ALA A 59 2.88 -1.67 -3.11
CA ALA A 59 4.17 -1.04 -2.78
C ALA A 59 5.19 -2.10 -2.36
N ALA A 60 6.37 -2.11 -2.98
CA ALA A 60 7.46 -3.04 -2.67
C ALA A 60 8.80 -2.50 -3.16
N TRP A 61 9.89 -2.94 -2.53
CA TRP A 61 11.24 -2.87 -3.08
C TRP A 61 11.45 -4.04 -4.05
N THR A 62 11.55 -3.73 -5.35
CA THR A 62 11.61 -4.75 -6.42
C THR A 62 12.95 -4.82 -7.13
N ALA A 63 13.92 -3.95 -6.78
CA ALA A 63 15.28 -4.04 -7.28
C ALA A 63 16.02 -5.19 -6.59
N VAL A 64 15.86 -6.40 -7.13
CA VAL A 64 16.35 -7.66 -6.55
C VAL A 64 17.85 -7.63 -6.29
N ASP A 65 18.65 -7.22 -7.27
CA ASP A 65 20.11 -7.15 -7.09
C ASP A 65 20.51 -6.22 -5.93
N ALA A 66 19.85 -5.06 -5.83
CA ALA A 66 20.11 -4.11 -4.74
C ALA A 66 19.59 -4.59 -3.39
N ALA A 67 18.62 -5.51 -3.36
CA ALA A 67 18.07 -6.07 -2.14
C ALA A 67 19.07 -7.01 -1.43
N GLU A 68 19.93 -7.69 -2.20
CA GLU A 68 21.01 -8.53 -1.65
C GLU A 68 22.03 -7.68 -0.87
N ASP A 69 22.33 -6.48 -1.36
CA ASP A 69 23.26 -5.57 -0.68
C ASP A 69 22.59 -4.72 0.43
N ASN A 70 21.26 -4.59 0.41
CA ASN A 70 20.49 -3.73 1.30
C ASN A 70 19.36 -4.50 2.00
N GLU A 71 19.70 -5.65 2.60
CA GLU A 71 18.73 -6.55 3.23
C GLU A 71 17.84 -5.86 4.27
N GLU A 72 18.40 -4.99 5.10
CA GLU A 72 17.64 -4.26 6.13
C GLU A 72 16.55 -3.39 5.49
N MET A 73 16.89 -2.67 4.44
CA MET A 73 15.91 -1.84 3.72
C MET A 73 14.89 -2.70 2.99
N CYS A 74 15.32 -3.77 2.33
CA CYS A 74 14.42 -4.72 1.68
C CYS A 74 13.38 -5.27 2.69
N ARG A 75 13.84 -5.71 3.87
CA ARG A 75 12.96 -6.21 4.94
C ARG A 75 12.04 -5.13 5.47
N LYS A 76 12.56 -3.92 5.67
CA LYS A 76 11.78 -2.79 6.18
C LYS A 76 10.64 -2.41 5.23
N VAL A 77 10.84 -2.44 3.91
CA VAL A 77 9.76 -2.23 2.93
C VAL A 77 8.84 -3.45 2.83
N ASN A 78 9.41 -4.61 2.48
CA ASN A 78 8.65 -5.77 2.00
C ASN A 78 8.06 -6.65 3.11
N ALA A 79 8.54 -6.52 4.35
CA ALA A 79 8.01 -7.27 5.48
C ALA A 79 7.39 -6.34 6.53
N GLU A 80 8.18 -5.41 7.07
CA GLU A 80 7.72 -4.52 8.14
C GLU A 80 6.65 -3.53 7.62
N GLY A 81 6.85 -2.97 6.42
CA GLY A 81 5.86 -2.10 5.79
C GLY A 81 4.53 -2.80 5.47
N THR A 82 4.59 -4.04 4.96
CA THR A 82 3.39 -4.87 4.78
C THR A 82 2.70 -5.19 6.11
N GLU A 83 3.47 -5.48 7.17
CA GLU A 83 2.94 -5.73 8.50
C GLU A 83 2.19 -4.50 9.07
N ASN A 84 2.70 -3.29 8.85
CA ASN A 84 2.05 -2.04 9.27
C ASN A 84 0.65 -1.92 8.65
N ILE A 85 0.52 -2.16 7.34
CA ILE A 85 -0.76 -2.08 6.62
C ILE A 85 -1.71 -3.18 7.13
N ALA A 86 -1.23 -4.42 7.25
CA ALA A 86 -2.04 -5.55 7.68
C ALA A 86 -2.60 -5.35 9.11
N LYS A 87 -1.81 -4.76 10.02
CA LYS A 87 -2.25 -4.44 11.38
C LYS A 87 -3.41 -3.45 11.37
N VAL A 88 -3.34 -2.39 10.56
CA VAL A 88 -4.40 -1.39 10.46
C VAL A 88 -5.65 -1.98 9.80
N CYS A 89 -5.49 -2.75 8.71
CA CYS A 89 -6.61 -3.43 8.05
C CYS A 89 -7.34 -4.38 9.02
N LYS A 90 -6.58 -5.17 9.80
CA LYS A 90 -7.15 -6.03 10.84
C LYS A 90 -7.87 -5.25 11.94
N ALA A 91 -7.33 -4.11 12.37
CA ALA A 91 -7.94 -3.27 13.39
C ALA A 91 -9.24 -2.60 12.91
N LEU A 92 -9.37 -2.36 11.61
CA LEU A 92 -10.55 -1.79 10.96
C LEU A 92 -11.53 -2.84 10.42
N ASP A 93 -11.17 -4.12 10.48
CA ASP A 93 -11.91 -5.25 9.90
C ASP A 93 -12.20 -5.07 8.40
N ILE A 94 -11.19 -4.60 7.66
CA ILE A 94 -11.26 -4.47 6.19
C ILE A 94 -10.30 -5.46 5.51
N PRO A 95 -10.68 -6.04 4.36
CA PRO A 95 -9.82 -6.90 3.59
C PRO A 95 -8.64 -6.13 2.97
N MET A 96 -7.51 -6.81 2.89
CA MET A 96 -6.29 -6.42 2.19
C MET A 96 -5.95 -7.47 1.14
#